data_AF-A0AA42PIQ9-F1
#
_entry.id   AF-A0AA42PIQ9-F1
#
_cell.length_a   1.000
_cell.length_b   1.000
_cell.length_c   1.000
_cell.angle_alpha   90.00
_cell.angle_beta   90.00
_cell.angle_gamma   90.00
#
_symmetry.space_group_name_H-M   'P 1'
#
loop_
_entity.id
_entity.type
_entity.pdbx_description
1 polymer ?
#
loop_
_entity_poly.entity_id
_entity_poly.type
_entity_poly.pdbx_seq_one_letter_code
_entity_poly.pdbx_strand_id
1 'polypeptide(L)'
;MQKLTSPRSSVFSYDPRWVEVRLGAESALYYMGSNSSFFVDQDPMGGRIQAPDADVLVDQPAGTLRLVSADRGEPVEYVVSAVSGFDHLILGLVSALLKAPGLTAGAADDKIDVACENGLIRACYITRVFEGDAPRSLRIVRKGEGVHVVIPSPRYQARITSLALDGSELLIDCDDGVTWGRMLSLPQPILGFFTEVVDNLREAAGG
;
A
#
# COMPACT_ATOMS: atom_id res chain seq x y z
N MET A 1 -10.81 23.94 -12.55
CA MET A 1 -9.82 23.36 -13.49
C MET A 1 -9.75 21.86 -13.23
N GLN A 2 -9.68 21.01 -14.26
CA GLN A 2 -9.59 19.56 -14.09
C GLN A 2 -8.17 19.09 -14.43
N LYS A 3 -7.56 18.27 -13.57
CA LYS A 3 -6.30 17.58 -13.82
C LYS A 3 -6.55 16.08 -13.96
N LEU A 4 -6.14 15.52 -15.09
CA LEU A 4 -6.19 14.08 -15.37
C LEU A 4 -4.84 13.47 -15.03
N THR A 5 -4.85 12.43 -14.20
CA THR A 5 -3.62 11.75 -13.77
C THR A 5 -3.71 10.27 -14.13
N SER A 6 -2.69 9.77 -14.82
CA SER A 6 -2.53 8.34 -15.13
C SER A 6 -1.25 7.85 -14.48
N PRO A 7 -1.32 7.04 -13.40
CA PRO A 7 -0.14 6.62 -12.65
C PRO A 7 0.86 5.88 -13.54
N ARG A 8 2.12 6.33 -13.60
CA ARG A 8 3.23 5.51 -14.14
C ARG A 8 3.81 4.57 -13.10
N SER A 9 3.72 4.98 -11.84
CA SER A 9 4.11 4.24 -10.65
C SER A 9 3.08 4.49 -9.57
N SER A 10 2.84 3.47 -8.76
CA SER A 10 1.88 3.52 -7.67
C SER A 10 2.53 3.02 -6.39
N VAL A 11 2.38 3.78 -5.31
CA VAL A 11 2.90 3.39 -4.00
C VAL A 11 1.77 3.32 -2.98
N PHE A 12 1.84 2.30 -2.13
CA PHE A 12 1.05 2.19 -0.91
C PHE A 12 2.00 2.20 0.28
N SER A 13 1.66 2.95 1.33
CA SER A 13 2.35 2.87 2.61
C SER A 13 1.34 3.01 3.74
N TYR A 14 1.35 2.09 4.69
CA TYR A 14 0.62 2.18 5.95
C TYR A 14 1.61 2.19 7.11
N ASP A 15 1.53 3.20 7.98
CA ASP A 15 2.31 3.27 9.22
C ASP A 15 1.40 3.33 10.46
N PRO A 16 1.38 2.27 11.31
CA PRO A 16 0.49 2.22 12.46
C PRO A 16 0.84 3.22 13.57
N ARG A 17 2.05 3.81 13.54
CA ARG A 17 2.46 4.86 14.51
C ARG A 17 1.72 6.17 14.28
N TRP A 18 1.43 6.46 13.02
CA TRP A 18 0.80 7.71 12.57
C TRP A 18 -0.61 7.50 12.05
N VAL A 19 -0.99 6.25 11.81
CA VAL A 19 -2.27 5.86 11.22
C VAL A 19 -2.49 6.47 9.85
N GLU A 20 -1.38 6.59 9.13
CA GLU A 20 -1.33 7.26 7.86
C GLU A 20 -1.30 6.20 6.76
N VAL A 21 -2.20 6.33 5.78
CA VAL A 21 -2.12 5.59 4.52
C VAL A 21 -1.72 6.57 3.42
N ARG A 22 -0.63 6.29 2.72
CA ARG A 22 -0.18 7.02 1.54
C ARG A 22 -0.49 6.21 0.29
N LEU A 23 -1.06 6.88 -0.71
CA LEU A 23 -1.37 6.38 -2.04
C LEU A 23 -0.77 7.35 -3.05
N GLY A 24 0.28 6.97 -3.77
CA GLY A 24 1.02 7.92 -4.62
C GLY A 24 0.99 7.56 -6.09
N ALA A 25 0.49 8.48 -6.94
CA ALA A 25 0.44 8.37 -8.40
C ALA A 25 0.76 9.71 -9.09
N GLU A 26 1.86 10.39 -8.71
CA GLU A 26 2.25 11.77 -9.08
C GLU A 26 1.67 12.88 -8.20
N SER A 27 0.43 12.79 -7.72
CA SER A 27 -0.07 13.48 -6.52
C SER A 27 -0.27 12.45 -5.42
N ALA A 28 0.31 12.66 -4.23
CA ALA A 28 0.15 11.70 -3.15
C ALA A 28 -1.14 11.98 -2.39
N LEU A 29 -2.09 11.05 -2.45
CA LEU A 29 -3.27 11.03 -1.61
C LEU A 29 -2.89 10.39 -0.27
N TYR A 30 -3.24 11.06 0.81
CA TYR A 30 -3.03 10.62 2.17
C TYR A 30 -4.37 10.43 2.85
N TYR A 31 -4.51 9.36 3.62
CA TYR A 31 -5.60 9.18 4.55
C TYR A 31 -5.05 9.21 5.97
N MET A 32 -5.63 10.08 6.79
CA MET A 32 -5.28 10.24 8.20
C MET A 32 -6.34 9.53 9.03
N GLY A 33 -5.99 8.41 9.66
CA GLY A 33 -6.94 7.62 10.45
C GLY A 33 -7.51 8.36 11.66
N SER A 34 -6.74 9.27 12.26
CA SER A 34 -7.12 10.03 13.47
C SER A 34 -8.37 10.90 13.31
N ASN A 35 -8.59 11.44 12.12
CA ASN A 35 -9.77 12.23 11.77
C ASN A 35 -10.54 11.64 10.58
N SER A 36 -10.14 10.45 10.13
CA SER A 36 -10.72 9.72 8.99
C SER A 36 -10.89 10.60 7.75
N SER A 37 -9.89 11.42 7.46
CA SER A 37 -9.94 12.41 6.38
C SER A 37 -8.86 12.17 5.33
N PHE A 38 -9.17 12.53 4.09
CA PHE A 38 -8.25 12.48 2.97
C PHE A 38 -7.60 13.84 2.72
N PHE A 39 -6.35 13.81 2.27
CA PHE A 39 -5.54 14.97 1.94
C PHE A 39 -4.74 14.70 0.66
N VAL A 40 -4.66 15.69 -0.22
CA VAL A 40 -3.71 15.66 -1.34
C VAL A 40 -2.46 16.43 -0.97
N ASP A 41 -1.31 15.80 -1.22
CA ASP A 41 -0.03 16.48 -1.23
C ASP A 41 0.17 17.23 -2.55
N GLN A 42 0.23 18.55 -2.42
CA GLN A 42 0.31 19.49 -3.53
C GLN A 42 1.74 19.77 -3.97
N ASP A 43 2.74 19.33 -3.20
CA ASP A 43 4.15 19.44 -3.54
C ASP A 43 4.91 18.15 -3.18
N PRO A 44 4.58 17.03 -3.84
CA PRO A 44 5.14 15.72 -3.51
C PRO A 44 6.65 15.61 -3.79
N MET A 45 7.22 16.54 -4.55
CA MET A 45 8.65 16.62 -4.88
C MET A 45 9.40 17.67 -4.04
N GLY A 46 8.69 18.43 -3.19
CA GLY A 46 9.25 19.50 -2.37
C GLY A 46 8.85 19.37 -0.91
N GLY A 47 8.23 20.42 -0.35
CA GLY A 47 7.75 20.40 1.03
C GLY A 47 6.36 19.79 1.07
N ARG A 48 6.13 18.75 1.87
CA ARG A 48 4.82 18.09 2.02
C ARG A 48 3.72 19.12 2.36
N ILE A 49 2.95 19.56 1.38
CA ILE A 49 1.87 20.55 1.54
C ILE A 49 0.55 19.78 1.43
N GLN A 50 -0.01 19.44 2.59
CA GLN A 50 -1.29 18.74 2.68
C GLN A 50 -2.43 19.75 2.56
N ALA A 51 -3.26 19.60 1.54
CA ALA A 51 -4.56 20.26 1.48
C ALA A 51 -5.66 19.24 1.77
N PRO A 52 -6.65 19.57 2.61
CA PRO A 52 -7.77 18.68 2.84
C PRO A 52 -8.57 18.50 1.55
N ASP A 53 -9.07 17.28 1.33
CA ASP A 53 -9.97 16.99 0.22
C ASP A 53 -11.42 17.19 0.67
N ALA A 54 -12.18 17.97 -0.11
CA ALA A 54 -13.56 18.30 0.22
C ALA A 54 -14.53 17.20 -0.21
N ASP A 55 -14.26 16.55 -1.35
CA ASP A 55 -15.09 15.50 -1.92
C ASP A 55 -14.18 14.40 -2.49
N VAL A 56 -14.33 13.17 -2.00
CA VAL A 56 -13.63 11.97 -2.52
C VAL A 56 -14.67 10.97 -3.01
N LEU A 57 -14.65 10.65 -4.30
CA LEU A 57 -15.58 9.74 -4.94
C LEU A 57 -14.82 8.63 -5.66
N VAL A 58 -15.18 7.38 -5.41
CA VAL A 58 -14.61 6.21 -6.08
C VAL A 58 -15.69 5.54 -6.92
N ASP A 59 -15.49 5.52 -8.23
CA ASP A 59 -16.26 4.72 -9.17
C ASP A 59 -15.50 3.41 -9.44
N GLN A 60 -15.79 2.39 -8.65
CA GLN A 60 -15.11 1.10 -8.71
C GLN A 60 -15.32 0.33 -10.02
N PRO A 61 -16.54 0.23 -10.59
CA PRO A 61 -16.74 -0.36 -11.91
C PRO A 61 -15.89 0.30 -13.01
N ALA A 62 -15.67 1.62 -12.92
CA ALA A 62 -14.85 2.37 -13.86
C ALA A 62 -13.36 2.47 -13.47
N GLY A 63 -12.95 1.96 -12.32
CA GLY A 63 -11.59 2.11 -11.80
C GLY A 63 -11.15 3.56 -11.70
N THR A 64 -12.04 4.47 -11.32
CA THR A 64 -11.77 5.91 -11.32
C THR A 64 -11.97 6.52 -9.94
N LEU A 65 -11.00 7.32 -9.52
CA LEU A 65 -11.06 8.17 -8.33
C LEU A 65 -11.19 9.61 -8.77
N ARG A 66 -12.19 10.30 -8.23
CA ARG A 66 -12.39 11.74 -8.40
C ARG A 66 -12.26 12.39 -7.05
N LEU A 67 -11.48 13.46 -6.97
CA LEU A 67 -11.40 14.26 -5.75
C LEU A 67 -11.33 15.74 -6.06
N VAL A 68 -11.81 16.56 -5.13
CA VAL A 68 -11.72 18.02 -5.21
C VAL A 68 -10.88 18.53 -4.05
N SER A 69 -9.82 19.25 -4.39
CA SER A 69 -8.86 19.83 -3.43
C SER A 69 -8.48 21.26 -3.83
N ALA A 70 -8.16 22.10 -2.85
CA ALA A 70 -7.84 23.51 -3.09
C ALA A 70 -6.34 23.72 -3.39
N ASP A 71 -5.96 23.82 -4.67
CA ASP A 71 -4.57 24.10 -5.09
C ASP A 71 -4.31 25.61 -5.09
N ARG A 72 -3.43 26.08 -4.19
CA ARG A 72 -3.15 27.52 -3.98
C ARG A 72 -4.41 28.38 -3.76
N GLY A 73 -5.41 27.80 -3.10
CA GLY A 73 -6.68 28.47 -2.78
C GLY A 73 -7.78 28.32 -3.83
N GLU A 74 -7.49 27.73 -4.99
CA GLU A 74 -8.47 27.51 -6.06
C GLU A 74 -8.93 26.05 -6.09
N PRO A 75 -10.23 25.77 -6.27
CA PRO A 75 -10.72 24.40 -6.36
C PRO A 75 -10.23 23.72 -7.65
N VAL A 76 -9.55 22.60 -7.49
CA VAL A 76 -9.06 21.73 -8.56
C VAL A 76 -9.67 20.35 -8.41
N GLU A 77 -10.27 19.85 -9.50
CA GLU A 77 -10.71 18.46 -9.58
C GLU A 77 -9.56 17.60 -10.12
N TYR A 78 -9.21 16.57 -9.37
CA TYR A 78 -8.28 15.53 -9.80
C TYR A 78 -9.07 14.29 -10.18
N VAL A 79 -8.79 13.74 -11.35
CA VAL A 79 -9.36 12.48 -11.81
C VAL A 79 -8.23 11.50 -12.08
N VAL A 80 -8.17 10.46 -11.26
CA VAL A 80 -7.17 9.38 -11.34
C VAL A 80 -7.86 8.14 -11.87
N SER A 81 -7.40 7.66 -13.02
CA SER A 81 -7.88 6.41 -13.61
C SER A 81 -6.86 5.30 -13.37
N ALA A 82 -7.33 4.16 -12.87
CA ALA A 82 -6.54 2.96 -12.73
C ALA A 82 -6.05 2.47 -14.09
N VAL A 83 -4.76 2.13 -14.17
CA VAL A 83 -4.13 1.60 -15.39
C VAL A 83 -3.55 0.20 -15.19
N SER A 84 -3.52 -0.28 -13.94
CA SER A 84 -3.02 -1.59 -13.55
C SER A 84 -3.88 -2.21 -12.45
N GLY A 85 -3.75 -3.53 -12.26
CA GLY A 85 -4.45 -4.24 -11.18
C GLY A 85 -4.17 -3.64 -9.79
N PHE A 86 -2.93 -3.22 -9.53
CA PHE A 86 -2.57 -2.60 -8.27
C PHE A 86 -3.26 -1.25 -8.03
N ASP A 87 -3.52 -0.47 -9.08
CA ASP A 87 -4.28 0.77 -8.95
C ASP A 87 -5.72 0.48 -8.53
N HIS A 88 -6.34 -0.56 -9.11
CA HIS A 88 -7.66 -1.01 -8.68
C HIS A 88 -7.67 -1.43 -7.20
N LEU A 89 -6.62 -2.08 -6.70
CA LEU A 89 -6.50 -2.41 -5.27
C LEU A 89 -6.44 -1.14 -4.40
N ILE A 90 -5.66 -0.14 -4.81
CA ILE A 90 -5.58 1.15 -4.13
C ILE A 90 -6.96 1.82 -4.09
N LEU A 91 -7.67 1.89 -5.21
CA LEU A 91 -9.00 2.50 -5.28
C LEU A 91 -10.02 1.72 -4.44
N GLY A 92 -9.88 0.38 -4.41
CA GLY A 92 -10.62 -0.51 -3.54
C GLY A 92 -10.45 -0.15 -2.07
N LEU A 93 -9.20 0.06 -1.64
CA LEU A 93 -8.89 0.48 -0.28
C LEU A 93 -9.45 1.88 0.05
N VAL A 94 -9.32 2.86 -0.84
CA VAL A 94 -9.92 4.19 -0.65
C VAL A 94 -11.42 4.06 -0.42
N SER A 95 -12.12 3.29 -1.25
CA SER A 95 -13.55 3.05 -1.11
C SER A 95 -13.90 2.36 0.22
N ALA A 96 -13.08 1.41 0.68
CA ALA A 96 -13.27 0.76 1.96
C ALA A 96 -13.11 1.74 3.14
N LEU A 97 -12.07 2.58 3.11
CA LEU A 97 -11.81 3.59 4.13
C LEU A 97 -12.89 4.68 4.17
N LEU A 98 -13.51 5.02 3.03
CA LEU A 98 -14.66 5.93 2.98
C LEU A 98 -15.92 5.33 3.64
N LYS A 99 -16.14 4.01 3.51
CA LYS A 99 -17.32 3.31 4.05
C LYS A 99 -17.17 2.97 5.53
N ALA A 100 -15.96 2.61 5.94
CA ALA A 100 -15.62 2.22 7.30
C ALA A 100 -14.45 3.09 7.80
N PRO A 101 -14.72 4.36 8.13
CA PRO A 101 -13.71 5.24 8.71
C PRO A 101 -13.24 4.69 10.06
N GLY A 102 -12.02 5.06 10.45
CA GLY A 102 -11.43 4.62 11.73
C GLY A 102 -10.33 3.58 11.55
N LEU A 103 -9.13 4.06 11.28
CA LEU A 103 -7.92 3.36 11.67
C LEU A 103 -7.50 3.92 13.04
N THR A 104 -7.05 3.06 13.95
CA THR A 104 -6.69 3.47 15.32
C THR A 104 -5.18 3.37 15.52
N ALA A 105 -4.59 4.41 16.13
CA ALA A 105 -3.16 4.44 16.42
C ALA A 105 -2.77 3.35 17.41
N GLY A 106 -1.67 2.65 17.12
CA GLY A 106 -1.16 1.57 17.97
C GLY A 106 -2.06 0.33 18.06
N ALA A 107 -3.11 0.22 17.24
CA ALA A 107 -3.95 -0.98 17.18
C ALA A 107 -3.31 -2.12 16.35
N ALA A 108 -2.14 -1.87 15.78
CA ALA A 108 -1.42 -2.75 14.87
C ALA A 108 0.08 -2.53 15.02
N ASP A 109 0.87 -3.57 14.75
CA ASP A 109 2.32 -3.54 14.95
C ASP A 109 3.13 -3.53 13.66
N ASP A 110 2.49 -3.84 12.53
CA ASP A 110 3.18 -3.97 11.25
C ASP A 110 2.95 -2.75 10.35
N LYS A 111 4.05 -2.14 9.92
CA LYS A 111 4.12 -1.18 8.83
C LYS A 111 4.23 -1.95 7.51
N ILE A 112 3.45 -1.52 6.51
CA ILE A 112 3.48 -2.10 5.16
C ILE A 112 3.83 -1.00 4.16
N ASP A 113 4.84 -1.23 3.32
CA ASP A 113 5.13 -0.39 2.16
C ASP A 113 5.12 -1.25 0.89
N VAL A 114 4.37 -0.87 -0.14
CA VAL A 114 4.31 -1.57 -1.42
C VAL A 114 4.60 -0.58 -2.54
N ALA A 115 5.53 -0.95 -3.41
CA ALA A 115 5.90 -0.18 -4.59
C ALA A 115 5.53 -0.95 -5.85
N CYS A 116 4.73 -0.32 -6.72
CA CYS A 116 4.34 -0.82 -8.02
C CYS A 116 4.90 0.09 -9.11
N GLU A 117 5.55 -0.50 -10.10
CA GLU A 117 6.13 0.22 -11.23
C GLU A 117 5.77 -0.51 -12.52
N ASN A 118 5.23 0.24 -13.50
CA ASN A 118 4.73 -0.32 -14.76
C ASN A 118 3.69 -1.44 -14.53
N GLY A 119 2.80 -1.25 -13.54
CA GLY A 119 1.75 -2.20 -13.19
C GLY A 119 2.21 -3.48 -12.48
N LEU A 120 3.50 -3.61 -12.15
CA LEU A 120 4.04 -4.76 -11.43
C LEU A 120 4.50 -4.35 -10.04
N ILE A 121 4.09 -5.12 -9.02
CA ILE A 121 4.65 -4.99 -7.67
C ILE A 121 6.14 -5.34 -7.73
N ARG A 122 6.97 -4.36 -7.41
CA ARG A 122 8.44 -4.46 -7.38
C ARG A 122 8.94 -4.84 -6.01
N ALA A 123 8.34 -4.26 -4.97
CA ALA A 123 8.73 -4.50 -3.61
C ALA A 123 7.54 -4.36 -2.67
N CYS A 124 7.53 -5.21 -1.66
CA CYS A 124 6.66 -5.15 -0.50
C CYS A 124 7.53 -5.29 0.74
N TYR A 125 7.43 -4.33 1.65
CA TYR A 125 8.17 -4.28 2.91
C TYR A 125 7.20 -4.43 4.06
N ILE A 126 7.52 -5.33 4.99
CA ILE A 126 6.75 -5.59 6.20
C ILE A 126 7.68 -5.39 7.38
N THR A 127 7.43 -4.35 8.16
CA THR A 127 8.31 -3.96 9.28
C THR A 127 7.53 -3.95 10.57
N ARG A 128 7.98 -4.68 11.59
CA ARG A 128 7.37 -4.57 12.91
C ARG A 128 7.92 -3.34 13.62
N VAL A 129 7.05 -2.40 13.98
CA VAL A 129 7.49 -1.09 14.50
C VAL A 129 7.51 -0.99 16.03
N PHE A 130 6.86 -1.91 16.74
CA PHE A 130 6.82 -1.93 18.21
C PHE A 130 7.59 -3.11 18.85
N GLU A 131 8.45 -3.82 18.09
CA GLU A 131 9.23 -4.98 18.59
C GLU A 131 10.72 -4.63 18.76
N GLY A 132 11.17 -4.51 20.02
CA GLY A 132 12.58 -4.49 20.42
C GLY A 132 13.45 -3.36 19.84
N ASP A 133 14.78 -3.48 20.00
CA ASP A 133 15.76 -2.49 19.52
C ASP A 133 16.08 -2.59 18.01
N ALA A 134 15.73 -3.71 17.36
CA ALA A 134 15.96 -3.93 15.94
C ALA A 134 14.68 -4.43 15.26
N PRO A 135 14.06 -3.63 14.35
CA PRO A 135 12.82 -4.03 13.72
C PRO A 135 13.01 -5.28 12.87
N ARG A 136 12.22 -6.32 13.15
CA ARG A 136 12.10 -7.48 12.27
C ARG A 136 11.44 -7.03 10.97
N SER A 137 12.26 -6.89 9.94
CA SER A 137 11.82 -6.52 8.60
C SER A 137 11.87 -7.75 7.69
N LEU A 138 10.81 -7.91 6.92
CA LEU A 138 10.69 -8.88 5.85
C LEU A 138 10.40 -8.10 4.58
N ARG A 139 11.02 -8.51 3.48
CA ARG A 139 10.82 -7.87 2.17
C ARG A 139 10.50 -8.94 1.16
N ILE A 140 9.49 -8.71 0.34
CA ILE A 140 9.19 -9.52 -0.83
C ILE A 140 9.51 -8.64 -2.03
N VAL A 141 10.50 -9.02 -2.82
CA VAL A 141 11.04 -8.20 -3.91
C VAL A 141 11.12 -8.98 -5.20
N ARG A 142 10.73 -8.33 -6.29
CA ARG A 142 10.94 -8.85 -7.64
C ARG A 142 12.38 -8.57 -8.07
N LYS A 143 13.14 -9.62 -8.40
CA LYS A 143 14.52 -9.53 -8.91
C LYS A 143 14.67 -10.48 -10.10
N GLY A 144 15.05 -9.94 -11.25
CA GLY A 144 15.08 -10.70 -12.50
C GLY A 144 13.71 -11.29 -12.81
N GLU A 145 13.66 -12.58 -13.13
CA GLU A 145 12.43 -13.32 -13.46
C GLU A 145 11.70 -13.89 -12.24
N GLY A 146 12.20 -13.66 -11.01
CA GLY A 146 11.65 -14.27 -9.80
C GLY A 146 11.26 -13.29 -8.70
N VAL A 147 10.43 -13.77 -7.78
CA VAL A 147 10.11 -13.09 -6.52
C VAL A 147 10.97 -13.70 -5.42
N HIS A 148 11.52 -12.86 -4.55
CA HIS A 148 12.43 -13.28 -3.49
C HIS A 148 11.98 -12.73 -2.16
N VAL A 149 12.11 -13.53 -1.11
CA VAL A 149 12.04 -13.04 0.26
C VAL A 149 13.43 -12.57 0.68
N VAL A 150 13.51 -11.44 1.37
CA VAL A 150 14.74 -10.89 1.94
C VAL A 150 14.48 -10.51 3.39
N ILE A 151 15.26 -11.09 4.29
CA ILE A 151 15.23 -10.81 5.72
C ILE A 151 16.60 -10.21 6.07
N PRO A 152 16.69 -8.92 6.44
CA PRO A 152 17.99 -8.29 6.72
C PRO A 152 18.68 -8.82 7.97
N SER A 153 17.92 -9.36 8.93
CA SER A 153 18.43 -9.94 10.17
C SER A 153 17.50 -11.07 10.63
N PRO A 154 17.95 -12.35 10.64
CA PRO A 154 19.25 -12.84 10.16
C PRO A 154 19.35 -12.68 8.64
N ARG A 155 20.48 -12.19 8.11
CA ARG A 155 20.68 -11.94 6.67
C ARG A 155 20.33 -13.19 5.85
N TYR A 156 19.18 -13.17 5.20
CA TYR A 156 18.63 -14.28 4.45
C TYR A 156 17.97 -13.76 3.18
N GLN A 157 18.17 -14.47 2.09
CA GLN A 157 17.50 -14.22 0.82
C GLN A 157 17.35 -15.55 0.08
N ALA A 158 16.13 -15.85 -0.36
CA ALA A 158 15.83 -17.02 -1.18
C ALA A 158 14.72 -16.69 -2.17
N ARG A 159 14.60 -17.49 -3.24
CA ARG A 159 13.51 -17.33 -4.21
C ARG A 159 12.26 -17.94 -3.60
N ILE A 160 11.14 -17.23 -3.74
CA ILE A 160 9.84 -17.70 -3.29
C ILE A 160 9.30 -18.72 -4.31
N THR A 161 8.88 -19.88 -3.81
CA THR A 161 8.20 -20.92 -4.60
C THR A 161 6.71 -20.96 -4.31
N SER A 162 6.29 -20.53 -3.11
CA SER A 162 4.88 -20.39 -2.73
C SER A 162 4.71 -19.21 -1.77
N LEU A 163 3.59 -18.50 -1.90
CA LEU A 163 3.24 -17.36 -1.07
C LEU A 163 1.76 -17.41 -0.74
N ALA A 164 1.40 -17.43 0.54
CA ALA A 164 0.01 -17.47 0.97
C ALA A 164 -0.23 -16.56 2.18
N LEU A 165 -1.46 -16.06 2.29
CA LEU A 165 -1.95 -15.38 3.48
C LEU A 165 -3.17 -16.14 3.99
N ASP A 166 -3.06 -16.80 5.15
CA ASP A 166 -4.15 -17.49 5.81
C ASP A 166 -4.62 -16.66 7.01
N GLY A 167 -5.76 -15.99 6.85
CA GLY A 167 -6.21 -14.96 7.79
C GLY A 167 -5.19 -13.84 7.90
N SER A 168 -4.43 -13.82 9.01
CA SER A 168 -3.35 -12.86 9.26
C SER A 168 -1.96 -13.48 9.22
N GLU A 169 -1.83 -14.79 8.95
CA GLU A 169 -0.52 -15.44 8.86
C GLU A 169 0.00 -15.46 7.43
N LEU A 170 1.14 -14.80 7.21
CA LEU A 170 1.87 -14.84 5.96
C LEU A 170 2.80 -16.05 5.96
N LEU A 171 2.62 -16.95 4.99
CA LEU A 171 3.43 -18.13 4.76
C LEU A 171 4.21 -17.98 3.45
N ILE A 172 5.51 -18.27 3.50
CA ILE A 172 6.43 -18.14 2.37
C ILE A 172 7.29 -19.40 2.28
N ASP A 173 7.11 -20.19 1.23
CA ASP A 173 8.00 -21.32 0.93
C ASP A 173 9.08 -20.88 -0.05
N CYS A 174 10.31 -21.36 0.18
CA CYS A 174 11.49 -20.98 -0.58
C CYS A 174 12.07 -22.16 -1.37
N ASP A 175 12.88 -21.86 -2.39
CA ASP A 175 13.54 -22.85 -3.25
C ASP A 175 14.65 -23.65 -2.56
N ASP A 176 15.16 -23.16 -1.44
CA ASP A 176 16.10 -23.86 -0.56
C ASP A 176 15.41 -24.82 0.45
N GLY A 177 14.08 -24.93 0.38
CA GLY A 177 13.27 -25.79 1.26
C GLY A 177 12.91 -25.16 2.61
N VAL A 178 13.26 -23.89 2.84
CA VAL A 178 12.87 -23.16 4.06
C VAL A 178 11.47 -22.58 3.93
N THR A 179 10.65 -22.72 4.97
CA THR A 179 9.37 -22.04 5.12
C THR A 179 9.46 -20.93 6.16
N TRP A 180 9.00 -19.74 5.81
CA TRP A 180 8.84 -18.61 6.72
C TRP A 180 7.38 -18.35 7.02
N GLY A 181 7.04 -18.32 8.31
CA GLY A 181 5.73 -17.88 8.79
C GLY A 181 5.84 -16.55 9.53
N ARG A 182 4.87 -15.66 9.32
CA ARG A 182 4.76 -14.40 10.08
C ARG A 182 3.29 -14.06 10.33
N MET A 183 2.92 -14.05 11.61
CA MET A 183 1.65 -13.46 12.04
C MET A 183 1.69 -11.95 11.85
N LEU A 184 0.75 -11.39 11.10
CA LEU A 184 0.60 -9.97 10.85
C LEU A 184 -0.38 -9.33 11.84
N SER A 185 -0.02 -8.14 12.31
CA SER A 185 -0.83 -7.27 13.16
C SER A 185 -1.19 -6.06 12.32
N LEU A 186 -2.33 -6.13 11.62
CA LEU A 186 -2.84 -5.12 10.69
C LEU A 186 -4.34 -4.87 10.93
N PRO A 187 -4.84 -3.62 10.76
CA PRO A 187 -6.28 -3.36 10.76
C PRO A 187 -6.97 -4.03 9.58
N GLN A 188 -8.24 -4.41 9.74
CA GLN A 188 -8.99 -5.17 8.73
C GLN A 188 -8.99 -4.58 7.31
N PRO A 189 -9.19 -3.26 7.08
CA PRO A 189 -9.11 -2.70 5.73
C PRO A 189 -7.72 -2.86 5.09
N ILE A 190 -6.66 -2.74 5.91
CA ILE A 190 -5.27 -2.90 5.45
C ILE A 190 -4.95 -4.36 5.21
N LEU A 191 -5.44 -5.26 6.07
CA LEU A 191 -5.27 -6.70 5.89
C LEU A 191 -5.96 -7.18 4.61
N GLY A 192 -7.20 -6.76 4.34
CA GLY A 192 -7.92 -7.10 3.12
C GLY A 192 -7.21 -6.61 1.85
N PHE A 193 -6.71 -5.37 1.86
CA PHE A 193 -5.84 -4.88 0.78
C PHE A 193 -4.56 -5.72 0.64
N PHE A 194 -3.94 -6.10 1.76
CA PHE A 194 -2.70 -6.86 1.75
C PHE A 194 -2.87 -8.30 1.24
N THR A 195 -4.02 -8.92 1.48
CA THR A 195 -4.37 -10.23 0.89
C THR A 195 -4.27 -10.18 -0.64
N GLU A 196 -4.87 -9.18 -1.27
CA GLU A 196 -4.88 -9.02 -2.73
C GLU A 196 -3.48 -8.71 -3.29
N VAL A 197 -2.66 -7.98 -2.52
CA VAL A 197 -1.24 -7.76 -2.83
C VAL A 197 -0.46 -9.07 -2.82
N VAL A 198 -0.70 -9.92 -1.81
CA VAL A 198 -0.09 -11.25 -1.71
C VAL A 198 -0.50 -12.14 -2.88
N ASP A 199 -1.77 -12.11 -3.27
CA ASP A 199 -2.27 -12.89 -4.41
C ASP A 199 -1.62 -12.46 -5.73
N ASN A 200 -1.47 -11.16 -5.97
CA ASN A 200 -0.71 -10.65 -7.13
C ASN A 200 0.77 -11.11 -7.11
N LEU A 201 1.40 -11.12 -5.93
CA LEU A 201 2.78 -11.57 -5.79
C LEU A 201 2.91 -13.10 -5.96
N ARG A 202 1.88 -13.87 -5.58
CA ARG A 202 1.80 -15.31 -5.76
C ARG A 202 1.76 -15.70 -7.23
N GLU A 203 0.91 -15.06 -8.03
CA GLU A 203 0.85 -15.27 -9.48
C GLU A 203 2.23 -15.02 -10.13
N ALA A 204 2.94 -14.00 -9.65
CA ALA A 204 4.27 -13.66 -10.11
C ALA A 204 5.39 -14.62 -9.67
N ALA A 205 5.20 -15.35 -8.57
CA ALA A 205 6.16 -16.36 -8.09
C ALA A 205 6.08 -17.67 -8.88
N GLY A 206 5.07 -17.81 -9.76
CA GLY A 206 4.83 -19.00 -10.58
C GLY A 206 3.76 -19.91 -9.99
N GLY A 207 2.63 -19.33 -9.57
CA GLY A 207 1.43 -20.08 -9.18
C GLY A 207 1.03 -21.14 -10.20
#